data_AF-A0A2H6FZL4-F1
#
_entry.id   AF-A0A2H6FZL4-F1
#
_cell.length_a   1.000
_cell.length_b   1.000
_cell.length_c   1.000
_cell.angle_alpha   90.00
_cell.angle_beta   90.00
_cell.angle_gamma   90.00
#
_symmetry.space_group_name_H-M   'P 1'
#
loop_
_entity.id
_entity.type
_entity.pdbx_description
1 polymer ?
#
loop_
_entity_poly.entity_id
_entity_poly.type
_entity_poly.pdbx_seq_one_letter_code
_entity_poly.pdbx_strand_id
1 'polypeptide(L)'
;MQETYNYKVVRQFSIMTVVWGIVGMLVGVIIASQLAWPALNFDVPWLTFSRLRPLHTNAVIFAFGGSALFATSYYIVQRTSHAKLFAPALASFTFWGWQLVIVLAAITLPMGFSTAKEYAELEWPIDILIAVVWVSYAIVFFGTIVKRKLNTFMSPTGF
;
A
#
# COMPACT_ATOMS: atom_id res chain seq x y z
N MET A 1 29.50 -14.72 7.14
CA MET A 1 28.17 -14.65 7.79
C MET A 1 27.11 -14.44 6.72
N GLN A 2 26.20 -15.41 6.51
CA GLN A 2 24.98 -15.16 5.75
C GLN A 2 24.12 -14.19 6.56
N GLU A 3 24.15 -12.92 6.21
CA GLU A 3 23.27 -11.90 6.74
C GLU A 3 21.81 -12.25 6.35
N THR A 4 21.03 -12.84 7.26
CA THR A 4 19.63 -13.27 7.00
C THR A 4 18.72 -12.08 6.67
N TYR A 5 18.09 -12.09 5.48
CA TYR A 5 17.17 -11.02 5.06
C TYR A 5 16.03 -10.77 6.07
N ASN A 6 15.53 -9.53 6.10
CA ASN A 6 14.36 -9.18 6.91
C ASN A 6 13.07 -9.55 6.17
N TYR A 7 12.51 -10.70 6.53
CA TYR A 7 11.23 -11.20 5.99
C TYR A 7 9.99 -10.83 6.81
N LYS A 8 10.15 -10.22 7.99
CA LYS A 8 9.01 -9.89 8.85
C LYS A 8 8.05 -8.94 8.15
N VAL A 9 8.58 -7.80 7.70
CA VAL A 9 7.79 -6.74 7.04
C VAL A 9 7.25 -7.23 5.69
N VAL A 10 8.06 -7.98 4.93
CA VAL A 10 7.61 -8.61 3.67
C VAL A 10 6.41 -9.52 3.92
N ARG A 11 6.47 -10.39 4.94
CA ARG A 11 5.37 -11.30 5.29
C ARG A 11 4.12 -10.53 5.72
N GLN A 12 4.28 -9.51 6.54
CA GLN A 12 3.16 -8.67 7.00
C GLN A 12 2.45 -8.01 5.82
N PHE A 13 3.18 -7.34 4.92
CA PHE A 13 2.59 -6.76 3.71
C PHE A 13 2.02 -7.81 2.75
N SER A 14 2.65 -8.99 2.62
CA SER A 14 2.11 -10.06 1.76
C SER A 14 0.75 -10.55 2.24
N ILE A 15 0.60 -10.76 3.56
CA ILE A 15 -0.68 -11.14 4.16
C ILE A 15 -1.69 -10.02 3.97
N MET A 16 -1.32 -8.78 4.28
CA MET A 16 -2.26 -7.65 4.14
C MET A 16 -2.63 -7.35 2.69
N THR A 17 -1.77 -7.67 1.73
CA THR A 17 -2.11 -7.62 0.31
C THR A 17 -3.30 -8.52 0.02
N VAL A 18 -3.28 -9.77 0.48
CA VAL A 18 -4.40 -10.70 0.27
C VAL A 18 -5.66 -10.21 0.98
N VAL A 19 -5.54 -9.78 2.24
CA VAL A 19 -6.67 -9.26 3.02
C VAL A 19 -7.32 -8.07 2.32
N TRP A 20 -6.55 -7.07 1.92
CA TRP A 20 -7.07 -5.88 1.25
C TRP A 20 -7.54 -6.16 -0.18
N GLY A 21 -6.95 -7.14 -0.86
CA GLY A 21 -7.44 -7.61 -2.15
C GLY A 21 -8.86 -8.17 -2.03
N ILE A 22 -9.11 -9.01 -1.03
CA ILE A 22 -10.44 -9.54 -0.76
C ILE A 22 -11.41 -8.40 -0.40
N VAL A 23 -11.05 -7.53 0.55
CA VAL A 23 -11.91 -6.41 0.97
C VAL A 23 -12.22 -5.48 -0.20
N GLY A 24 -11.22 -5.04 -0.95
CA GLY A 24 -11.38 -4.12 -2.07
C GLY A 24 -12.27 -4.71 -3.18
N MET A 25 -12.03 -5.97 -3.56
CA MET A 25 -12.86 -6.64 -4.57
C MET A 25 -14.29 -6.89 -4.09
N LEU A 26 -14.50 -7.24 -2.81
CA LEU A 26 -15.84 -7.40 -2.23
C LEU A 26 -16.64 -6.09 -2.26
N VAL A 27 -16.03 -4.96 -1.87
CA VAL A 27 -16.68 -3.64 -2.01
C VAL A 27 -17.00 -3.37 -3.49
N GLY A 28 -16.13 -3.77 -4.41
CA GLY A 28 -16.37 -3.72 -5.86
C GLY A 28 -17.64 -4.48 -6.30
N VAL A 29 -17.83 -5.70 -5.78
CA VAL A 29 -19.04 -6.50 -6.04
C VAL A 29 -20.29 -5.83 -5.45
N ILE A 30 -20.18 -5.23 -4.26
CA ILE A 30 -21.29 -4.50 -3.63
C ILE A 30 -21.72 -3.32 -4.50
N ILE A 31 -20.78 -2.44 -4.90
CA ILE A 31 -21.12 -1.27 -5.71
C ILE A 31 -21.60 -1.64 -7.11
N ALA A 32 -21.07 -2.73 -7.70
CA ALA A 32 -21.60 -3.26 -8.96
C ALA A 32 -23.05 -3.74 -8.80
N SER A 33 -23.36 -4.40 -7.69
CA SER A 33 -24.72 -4.84 -7.37
C SER A 33 -25.67 -3.66 -7.14
N GLN A 34 -25.20 -2.56 -6.55
CA GLN A 34 -25.98 -1.33 -6.37
C GLN A 34 -26.34 -0.65 -7.70
N LEU A 35 -25.48 -0.75 -8.71
CA LEU A 35 -25.80 -0.29 -10.07
C LEU A 35 -26.86 -1.15 -10.74
N ALA A 36 -26.83 -2.47 -10.52
CA ALA A 36 -27.83 -3.40 -11.06
C ALA A 36 -29.18 -3.31 -10.32
N TRP A 37 -29.14 -3.17 -8.99
CA TRP A 37 -30.30 -3.09 -8.12
C TRP A 37 -30.16 -1.92 -7.14
N PRO A 38 -30.71 -0.72 -7.47
CA PRO A 38 -30.58 0.47 -6.64
C PRO A 38 -31.10 0.33 -5.21
N ALA A 39 -32.03 -0.61 -4.96
CA ALA A 39 -32.52 -0.93 -3.61
C ALA A 39 -31.41 -1.35 -2.63
N LEU A 40 -30.27 -1.85 -3.14
CA LEU A 40 -29.10 -2.22 -2.33
C LEU A 40 -28.30 -1.01 -1.80
N ASN A 41 -28.75 0.23 -2.03
CA ASN A 41 -28.23 1.40 -1.33
C ASN A 41 -28.81 1.52 0.10
N PHE A 42 -29.87 0.76 0.41
CA PHE A 42 -30.52 0.66 1.72
C PHE A 42 -31.01 1.99 2.33
N ASP A 43 -31.04 3.08 1.55
CA ASP A 43 -31.30 4.46 2.03
C ASP A 43 -30.41 4.88 3.22
N VAL A 44 -29.23 4.26 3.35
CA VAL A 44 -28.26 4.54 4.41
C VAL A 44 -27.06 5.31 3.83
N PRO A 45 -26.73 6.52 4.34
CA PRO A 45 -25.75 7.40 3.71
C PRO A 45 -24.38 6.77 3.46
N TRP A 46 -23.83 6.01 4.41
CA TRP A 46 -22.49 5.40 4.30
C TRP A 46 -22.43 4.13 3.43
N LEU A 47 -23.57 3.55 3.07
CA LEU A 47 -23.65 2.40 2.15
C LEU A 47 -24.00 2.81 0.73
N THR A 48 -24.20 4.09 0.45
CA THR A 48 -24.54 4.55 -0.90
C THR A 48 -23.40 4.35 -1.89
N PHE A 49 -23.75 4.07 -3.15
CA PHE A 49 -22.80 3.90 -4.25
C PHE A 49 -21.79 5.06 -4.34
N SER A 50 -22.25 6.30 -4.16
CA SER A 50 -21.41 7.50 -4.26
C SER A 50 -20.30 7.57 -3.20
N ARG A 51 -20.50 6.95 -2.02
CA ARG A 51 -19.50 6.89 -0.94
C ARG A 51 -18.70 5.59 -0.93
N LEU A 52 -19.27 4.49 -1.40
CA LEU A 52 -18.57 3.21 -1.49
C LEU A 52 -17.66 3.12 -2.73
N ARG A 53 -17.96 3.83 -3.82
CA ARG A 53 -17.08 3.92 -5.00
C ARG A 53 -15.68 4.45 -4.65
N PRO A 54 -15.51 5.61 -3.99
CA PRO A 54 -14.19 6.09 -3.59
C PRO A 54 -13.49 5.14 -2.61
N LEU A 55 -14.25 4.49 -1.73
CA LEU A 55 -13.70 3.45 -0.85
C LEU A 55 -13.13 2.26 -1.65
N HIS A 56 -13.88 1.75 -2.64
CA HIS A 56 -13.45 0.65 -3.49
C HIS A 56 -12.16 0.98 -4.24
N THR A 57 -12.10 2.14 -4.90
CA THR A 57 -10.92 2.55 -5.68
C THR A 57 -9.68 2.67 -4.79
N ASN A 58 -9.78 3.33 -3.63
CA ASN A 58 -8.67 3.43 -2.69
C ASN A 58 -8.26 2.07 -2.12
N ALA A 59 -9.21 1.21 -1.78
CA ALA A 59 -8.93 -0.13 -1.27
C ALA A 59 -8.21 -1.01 -2.30
N VAL A 60 -8.62 -0.97 -3.57
CA VAL A 60 -7.96 -1.78 -4.61
C VAL A 60 -6.60 -1.21 -4.99
N ILE A 61 -6.47 0.11 -5.11
CA ILE A 61 -5.22 0.73 -5.57
C ILE A 61 -4.20 0.84 -4.45
N PHE A 62 -4.55 1.51 -3.35
CA PHE A 62 -3.58 1.84 -2.29
C PHE A 62 -3.50 0.74 -1.24
N ALA A 63 -4.62 0.12 -0.85
CA ALA A 63 -4.57 -0.94 0.15
C ALA A 63 -4.02 -2.24 -0.44
N PHE A 64 -4.66 -2.79 -1.48
CA PHE A 64 -4.21 -3.99 -2.19
C PHE A 64 -2.93 -3.72 -2.99
N GLY A 65 -2.99 -2.85 -3.99
CA GLY A 65 -1.85 -2.55 -4.87
C GLY A 65 -0.66 -1.97 -4.11
N GLY A 66 -0.88 -1.03 -3.20
CA GLY A 66 0.18 -0.47 -2.36
C GLY A 66 0.84 -1.53 -1.46
N SER A 67 0.06 -2.37 -0.77
CA SER A 67 0.65 -3.45 0.04
C SER A 67 1.45 -4.44 -0.81
N ALA A 68 0.96 -4.75 -2.02
CA ALA A 68 1.67 -5.60 -2.96
C ALA A 68 3.02 -4.99 -3.37
N LEU A 69 3.04 -3.68 -3.66
CA LEU A 69 4.25 -2.93 -3.99
C LEU A 69 5.22 -2.91 -2.81
N PHE A 70 4.77 -2.69 -1.57
CA PHE A 70 5.64 -2.74 -0.39
C PHE A 70 6.25 -4.13 -0.19
N ALA A 71 5.44 -5.19 -0.26
CA ALA A 71 5.93 -6.57 -0.12
C ALA A 71 6.96 -6.92 -1.20
N THR A 72 6.62 -6.66 -2.46
CA THR A 72 7.47 -7.00 -3.61
C THR A 72 8.75 -6.19 -3.63
N SER A 73 8.67 -4.87 -3.46
CA SER A 73 9.85 -3.99 -3.45
C SER A 73 10.83 -4.36 -2.34
N TYR A 74 10.35 -4.56 -1.11
CA TYR A 74 11.20 -4.95 0.03
C TYR A 74 11.78 -6.36 -0.10
N TYR A 75 11.07 -7.28 -0.74
CA TYR A 75 11.63 -8.59 -1.06
C TYR A 75 12.72 -8.49 -2.13
N ILE A 76 12.40 -7.84 -3.25
CA ILE A 76 13.26 -7.75 -4.42
C ILE A 76 14.52 -6.97 -4.10
N VAL A 77 14.42 -5.77 -3.51
CA VAL A 77 15.57 -4.89 -3.25
C VAL A 77 16.62 -5.54 -2.37
N GLN A 78 16.20 -6.36 -1.39
CA GLN A 78 17.12 -7.11 -0.54
C GLN A 78 17.89 -8.17 -1.32
N ARG A 79 17.17 -8.92 -2.18
CA ARG A 79 17.72 -10.01 -2.98
C ARG A 79 18.65 -9.48 -4.07
N THR A 80 18.21 -8.48 -4.82
CA THR A 80 18.97 -7.89 -5.93
C THR A 80 20.18 -7.10 -5.44
N SER A 81 20.11 -6.48 -4.26
CA SER A 81 21.26 -5.77 -3.67
C SER A 81 22.18 -6.67 -2.85
N HIS A 82 21.77 -7.92 -2.59
CA HIS A 82 22.43 -8.84 -1.65
C HIS A 82 22.69 -8.20 -0.27
N ALA A 83 21.74 -7.38 0.19
CA ALA A 83 21.82 -6.62 1.44
C ALA A 83 20.50 -6.73 2.22
N LYS A 84 20.56 -6.66 3.56
CA LYS A 84 19.35 -6.52 4.39
C LYS A 84 18.74 -5.14 4.20
N LEU A 85 17.43 -5.02 4.48
CA LEU A 85 16.75 -3.71 4.47
C LEU A 85 17.48 -2.69 5.35
N PHE A 86 17.68 -1.51 4.79
CA PHE A 86 18.12 -0.34 5.52
C PHE A 86 17.07 0.09 6.55
N ALA A 87 17.51 0.45 7.75
CA ALA A 87 16.65 0.91 8.85
C ALA A 87 15.41 0.02 9.07
N PRO A 88 15.56 -1.23 9.56
CA PRO A 88 14.45 -2.19 9.68
C PRO A 88 13.30 -1.70 10.59
N ALA A 89 13.59 -0.84 11.58
CA ALA A 89 12.57 -0.18 12.38
C ALA A 89 11.72 0.78 11.54
N LEU A 90 12.34 1.52 10.61
CA LEU A 90 11.64 2.41 9.68
C LEU A 90 10.81 1.62 8.67
N ALA A 91 11.27 0.45 8.23
CA ALA A 91 10.46 -0.47 7.43
C ALA A 91 9.24 -1.04 8.21
N SER A 92 9.35 -1.19 9.53
CA SER A 92 8.19 -1.54 10.36
C SER A 92 7.24 -0.35 10.53
N PHE A 93 7.76 0.88 10.57
CA PHE A 93 6.95 2.09 10.59
C PHE A 93 6.15 2.24 9.30
N THR A 94 6.76 1.99 8.13
CA THR A 94 6.03 2.05 6.84
C THR A 94 4.89 1.05 6.80
N PHE A 95 5.06 -0.14 7.37
CA PHE A 95 3.96 -1.10 7.54
C PHE A 95 2.81 -0.52 8.35
N TRP A 96 3.04 -0.20 9.63
CA TRP A 96 1.94 0.26 10.50
C TRP A 96 1.35 1.59 10.05
N GLY A 97 2.17 2.50 9.53
CA GLY A 97 1.72 3.76 8.95
C GLY A 97 0.82 3.54 7.74
N TRP A 98 1.18 2.63 6.82
CA TRP A 98 0.34 2.30 5.67
C TRP A 98 -0.98 1.63 6.09
N GLN A 99 -0.94 0.72 7.06
CA GLN A 99 -2.16 0.12 7.61
C GLN A 99 -3.07 1.17 8.24
N LEU A 100 -2.51 2.15 8.95
CA LEU A 100 -3.27 3.25 9.53
C LEU A 100 -3.92 4.12 8.45
N VAL A 101 -3.20 4.47 7.37
CA VAL A 101 -3.77 5.19 6.22
C VAL A 101 -4.99 4.46 5.65
N ILE A 102 -4.88 3.14 5.46
CA ILE A 102 -5.96 2.33 4.89
C ILE A 102 -7.18 2.29 5.83
N VAL A 103 -6.95 2.12 7.13
CA VAL A 103 -8.05 2.12 8.12
C VAL A 103 -8.72 3.49 8.19
N LEU A 104 -7.95 4.58 8.11
CA LEU A 104 -8.51 5.93 8.05
C LEU A 104 -9.36 6.09 6.79
N ALA A 105 -8.87 5.69 5.61
CA ALA A 105 -9.65 5.71 4.37
C ALA A 105 -10.96 4.91 4.49
N ALA A 106 -10.92 3.73 5.12
CA ALA A 106 -12.09 2.87 5.34
C ALA A 106 -13.15 3.51 6.23
N ILE A 107 -12.76 4.43 7.12
CA ILE A 107 -13.66 5.13 8.02
C ILE A 107 -14.12 6.45 7.38
N THR A 108 -13.19 7.27 6.87
CA THR A 108 -13.50 8.64 6.43
C THR A 108 -14.30 8.71 5.14
N LEU A 109 -14.04 7.82 4.18
CA LEU A 109 -14.73 7.86 2.88
C LEU A 109 -16.23 7.52 3.01
N PRO A 110 -16.65 6.47 3.73
CA PRO A 110 -18.08 6.22 3.99
C PRO A 110 -18.76 7.32 4.83
N MET A 111 -18.01 7.97 5.72
CA MET A 111 -18.53 9.13 6.45
C MET A 111 -18.76 10.36 5.56
N GLY A 112 -18.19 10.38 4.34
CA GLY A 112 -18.38 11.45 3.36
C GLY A 112 -17.31 12.52 3.42
N PHE A 113 -16.21 12.30 4.16
CA PHE A 113 -15.06 13.20 4.13
C PHE A 113 -14.22 12.89 2.89
N SER A 114 -14.42 13.71 1.85
CA SER A 114 -13.66 13.56 0.61
C SER A 114 -13.48 14.88 -0.12
N THR A 115 -12.31 15.02 -0.75
CA THR A 115 -11.97 16.16 -1.61
C THR A 115 -12.58 16.07 -3.02
N ALA A 116 -13.29 14.98 -3.34
CA ALA A 116 -13.90 14.69 -4.65
C ALA A 116 -12.92 14.62 -5.85
N LYS A 117 -11.60 14.59 -5.61
CA LYS A 117 -10.58 14.37 -6.63
C LYS A 117 -10.29 12.88 -6.73
N GLU A 118 -10.55 12.26 -7.89
CA GLU A 118 -10.31 10.82 -8.07
C GLU A 118 -8.86 10.46 -7.69
N TYR A 119 -8.70 9.37 -6.91
CA TYR A 119 -7.41 8.88 -6.38
C TYR A 119 -6.66 9.81 -5.41
N ALA A 120 -7.23 10.97 -5.09
CA ALA A 120 -6.76 11.91 -4.07
C ALA A 120 -7.91 12.28 -3.11
N GLU A 121 -8.80 11.33 -2.88
CA GLU A 121 -10.11 11.54 -2.24
C GLU A 121 -9.99 11.73 -0.73
N LEU A 122 -8.85 11.41 -0.14
CA LEU A 122 -8.59 11.49 1.29
C LEU A 122 -8.35 12.93 1.71
N GLU A 123 -8.68 13.25 2.96
CA GLU A 123 -8.49 14.60 3.50
C GLU A 123 -7.02 14.88 3.85
N TRP A 124 -6.69 16.16 3.90
CA TRP A 124 -5.33 16.67 4.11
C TRP A 124 -4.56 16.04 5.30
N PRO A 125 -5.15 15.64 6.46
CA PRO A 125 -4.39 15.00 7.52
C PRO A 125 -3.87 13.63 7.11
N ILE A 126 -4.65 12.91 6.29
CA ILE A 126 -4.28 11.60 5.76
C ILE A 126 -3.24 11.78 4.67
N ASP A 127 -3.33 12.82 3.85
CA ASP A 127 -2.30 13.15 2.85
C ASP A 127 -0.93 13.40 3.49
N ILE A 128 -0.88 14.13 4.61
CA ILE A 128 0.37 14.33 5.37
C ILE A 128 0.90 13.00 5.88
N LEU A 129 0.05 12.15 6.44
CA LEU A 129 0.46 10.82 6.91
C LEU A 129 1.02 9.97 5.77
N ILE A 130 0.35 9.96 4.61
CA ILE A 130 0.81 9.28 3.40
C ILE A 130 2.19 9.81 3.00
N ALA A 131 2.40 11.12 2.97
CA ALA A 131 3.67 11.72 2.61
C ALA A 131 4.80 11.29 3.57
N VAL A 132 4.56 11.27 4.88
CA VAL A 132 5.53 10.82 5.89
C VAL A 132 5.88 9.34 5.71
N VAL A 133 4.88 8.49 5.47
CA VAL A 133 5.09 7.05 5.20
C VAL A 133 5.86 6.84 3.90
N TRP A 134 5.56 7.60 2.85
CA TRP A 134 6.26 7.51 1.57
C TRP A 134 7.71 7.98 1.64
N VAL A 135 8.00 9.07 2.34
CA VAL A 135 9.39 9.51 2.58
C VAL A 135 10.16 8.44 3.35
N SER A 136 9.54 7.85 4.37
CA SER A 136 10.13 6.76 5.15
C SER A 136 10.41 5.53 4.27
N TYR A 137 9.48 5.18 3.37
CA TYR A 137 9.66 4.13 2.38
C TYR A 137 10.83 4.40 1.44
N ALA A 138 10.92 5.62 0.90
CA ALA A 138 12.00 6.01 0.00
C ALA A 138 13.37 5.89 0.70
N ILE A 139 13.48 6.35 1.95
CA ILE A 139 14.71 6.23 2.75
C ILE A 139 15.10 4.74 2.92
N VAL A 140 14.15 3.87 3.26
CA VAL A 140 14.39 2.42 3.39
C VAL A 140 14.85 1.81 2.06
N PHE A 141 14.13 2.11 0.98
CA PHE A 141 14.38 1.51 -0.33
C PHE A 141 15.73 1.96 -0.91
N PHE A 142 15.94 3.28 -1.04
CA PHE A 142 17.20 3.83 -1.56
C PHE A 142 18.37 3.54 -0.63
N GLY A 143 18.18 3.60 0.70
CA GLY A 143 19.21 3.22 1.65
C GLY A 143 19.64 1.76 1.53
N THR A 144 18.73 0.86 1.12
CA THR A 144 19.06 -0.55 0.86
C THR A 144 19.90 -0.69 -0.42
N ILE A 145 19.58 0.07 -1.46
CA ILE A 145 20.34 0.10 -2.72
C ILE A 145 21.75 0.65 -2.50
N VAL A 146 21.91 1.72 -1.71
CA VAL A 146 23.23 2.30 -1.38
C VAL A 146 24.13 1.29 -0.67
N LYS A 147 23.54 0.38 0.12
CA LYS A 147 24.26 -0.71 0.82
C LYS A 147 24.48 -1.97 -0.02
N ARG A 148 24.19 -1.95 -1.33
CA ARG A 148 24.34 -3.12 -2.19
C ARG A 148 25.76 -3.68 -2.17
N LYS A 149 25.88 -5.01 -2.22
CA LYS A 149 27.17 -5.72 -2.23
C LYS A 149 27.64 -6.11 -3.62
N LEU A 150 26.78 -5.98 -4.63
CA LEU A 150 27.15 -6.20 -6.02
C LEU A 150 27.74 -4.93 -6.62
N ASN A 151 29.02 -4.98 -6.96
CA ASN A 151 29.60 -4.07 -7.94
C ASN A 151 29.26 -4.64 -9.30
N THR A 152 28.30 -4.05 -10.01
CA THR A 152 28.20 -4.26 -11.46
C THR A 152 29.41 -3.58 -12.08
N PHE A 153 30.57 -4.25 -12.01
CA PHE A 153 31.70 -3.93 -12.85
C PHE A 153 31.31 -4.43 -14.24
N MET A 154 30.88 -3.51 -15.09
CA MET A 154 30.87 -3.77 -16.52
C MET A 154 32.33 -4.06 -16.89
N SER A 155 32.69 -5.33 -17.10
CA SER A 155 33.97 -5.62 -17.72
C SER A 155 33.94 -4.97 -19.10
N PRO A 156 34.96 -4.20 -19.51
CA PRO A 156 35.02 -3.64 -20.87
C PRO A 156 35.19 -4.69 -21.98
N THR A 157 35.10 -5.99 -21.67
CA THR A 157 35.32 -7.08 -22.61
C THR A 157 34.45 -8.27 -22.24
N GLY A 158 33.71 -8.78 -23.23
CA GLY A 158 32.71 -9.82 -23.08
C GLY A 158 31.87 -10.09 -24.33
N PHE A 159 32.17 -9.37 -25.43
CA PHE A 159 32.41 -9.90 -26.79
C PHE A 159 33.56 -9.08 -27.38
#